data_AF-U5S0N2-F1
#
_entry.id   AF-U5S0N2-F1
#
_cell.length_a   1.000
_cell.length_b   1.000
_cell.length_c   1.000
_cell.angle_alpha   90.00
_cell.angle_beta   90.00
_cell.angle_gamma   90.00
#
_symmetry.space_group_name_H-M   'P 1'
#
loop_
_entity.id
_entity.type
_entity.pdbx_description
1 polymer ?
#
loop_
_entity_poly.entity_id
_entity_poly.type
_entity_poly.pdbx_seq_one_letter_code
_entity_poly.pdbx_strand_id
1 'polypeptide(L)'
;HDMDEVTSSVQGINRLPWYVKERELKNPTVEIDWQALTRPNANNFKAHRRPTPAEFEAAGVIGGYMTDLETPEEALTLYEYCEKEFPGWDKGYAGAGDLRSTALDNACKFMMMGMWPGEIMQGGKKINIQKAILAAGGTGTYSSFLGPQAATTLRPQNFGAPKWNGTPEENLRTLRSAFRFLGADDVGAAELDEDTIKLFHRIKGAGSGMGAGTPGSEGGKQIVVEDVDEAYETADKYVIPSKCKYILTFTARQSFEGTRRQAGITESFTVWYCYA
;
A
#
# COMPACT_ATOMS: atom_id res chain seq x y z
N HIS A 1 -5.30 39.57 -12.89
CA HIS A 1 -4.49 38.88 -11.89
C HIS A 1 -4.85 37.41 -11.98
N ASP A 2 -3.94 36.62 -12.51
CA ASP A 2 -4.18 35.25 -12.94
C ASP A 2 -4.21 34.32 -11.73
N MET A 3 -5.13 33.36 -11.73
CA MET A 3 -5.29 32.41 -10.61
C MET A 3 -4.03 31.57 -10.36
N ASP A 4 -3.15 31.47 -11.36
CA ASP A 4 -1.88 30.76 -11.29
C ASP A 4 -0.89 31.42 -10.32
N GLU A 5 -0.90 32.75 -10.19
CA GLU A 5 0.02 33.51 -9.32
C GLU A 5 -0.32 33.32 -7.82
N VAL A 6 -1.59 33.04 -7.50
CA VAL A 6 -2.03 32.75 -6.13
C VAL A 6 -1.57 31.35 -5.69
N THR A 7 -1.46 30.41 -6.62
CA THR A 7 -0.96 29.05 -6.36
C THR A 7 0.57 28.94 -6.32
N SER A 8 1.30 29.91 -6.90
CA SER A 8 2.77 29.94 -6.87
C SER A 8 3.35 30.51 -5.58
N SER A 9 2.53 31.11 -4.71
CA SER A 9 3.00 31.48 -3.37
C SER A 9 3.35 30.21 -2.60
N VAL A 10 4.57 30.13 -2.06
CA VAL A 10 5.03 29.07 -1.15
C VAL A 10 4.26 29.18 0.17
N GLN A 11 2.94 28.99 0.14
CA GLN A 11 2.15 28.75 1.33
C GLN A 11 2.48 27.35 1.80
N GLY A 12 3.51 27.27 2.62
CA GLY A 12 3.97 26.02 3.22
C GLY A 12 2.79 25.27 3.82
N ILE A 13 2.56 24.07 3.30
CA ILE A 13 1.47 23.16 3.69
C ILE A 13 1.53 22.86 5.20
N ASN A 14 2.74 22.89 5.79
CA ASN A 14 2.97 22.68 7.23
C ASN A 14 3.73 23.87 7.86
N ARG A 15 3.15 24.46 8.93
CA ARG A 15 3.74 25.57 9.72
C ARG A 15 4.42 25.11 11.01
N LEU A 16 4.67 23.82 11.17
CA LEU A 16 5.23 23.26 12.40
C LEU A 16 6.72 23.62 12.52
N PRO A 17 7.21 24.08 13.69
CA PRO A 17 8.58 24.59 13.85
C PRO A 17 9.67 23.52 13.69
N TRP A 18 9.32 22.24 13.81
CA TRP A 18 10.20 21.09 13.57
C TRP A 18 10.17 20.58 12.13
N TYR A 19 9.34 21.16 11.26
CA TYR A 19 9.22 20.73 9.87
C TYR A 19 10.28 21.42 8.99
N VAL A 20 11.26 20.65 8.53
CA VAL A 20 12.23 21.15 7.55
C VAL A 20 11.57 21.21 6.18
N LYS A 21 11.43 22.42 5.64
CA LYS A 21 10.67 22.68 4.41
C LYS A 21 11.38 22.18 3.15
N GLU A 22 12.69 22.38 3.10
CA GLU A 22 13.52 22.10 1.93
C GLU A 22 14.85 21.51 2.40
N ARG A 23 15.31 20.48 1.69
CA ARG A 23 16.65 19.91 1.82
C ARG A 23 17.08 19.41 0.45
N GLU A 24 18.39 19.41 0.23
CA GLU A 24 18.97 18.82 -0.98
C GLU A 24 18.63 17.33 -1.08
N LEU A 25 18.43 16.87 -2.31
CA LEU A 25 18.22 15.45 -2.60
C LEU A 25 19.40 14.63 -2.05
N LYS A 26 19.11 13.44 -1.50
CA LYS A 26 20.09 12.55 -0.83
C LYS A 26 20.70 13.08 0.47
N ASN A 27 20.18 14.18 1.01
CA ASN A 27 20.59 14.73 2.30
C ASN A 27 19.39 14.81 3.28
N PRO A 28 18.85 13.69 3.79
CA PRO A 28 17.80 13.72 4.81
C PRO A 28 18.33 14.17 6.17
N THR A 29 17.44 14.32 7.16
CA THR A 29 17.80 14.71 8.53
C THR A 29 18.58 13.64 9.29
N VAL A 30 18.43 12.38 8.88
CA VAL A 30 19.23 11.24 9.34
C VAL A 30 20.22 10.92 8.23
N GLU A 31 21.51 10.87 8.55
CA GLU A 31 22.55 10.59 7.55
C GLU A 31 22.38 9.20 6.94
N ILE A 32 22.56 9.11 5.62
CA ILE A 32 22.54 7.85 4.88
C ILE A 32 23.92 7.61 4.30
N ASP A 33 24.53 6.48 4.66
CA ASP A 33 25.70 5.97 3.96
C ASP A 33 25.26 5.30 2.65
N TRP A 34 25.22 6.10 1.58
CA TRP A 34 24.83 5.65 0.25
C TRP A 34 25.80 4.61 -0.34
N GLN A 35 27.05 4.55 0.14
CA GLN A 35 28.04 3.57 -0.32
C GLN A 35 27.83 2.21 0.34
N ALA A 36 27.42 2.18 1.61
CA ALA A 36 27.07 0.95 2.32
C ALA A 36 25.70 0.39 1.94
N LEU A 37 24.79 1.25 1.45
CA LEU A 37 23.43 0.84 1.12
C LEU A 37 23.40 -0.10 -0.10
N THR A 38 22.74 -1.24 0.04
CA THR A 38 22.49 -2.19 -1.06
C THR A 38 21.00 -2.47 -1.19
N ARG A 39 20.56 -2.81 -2.40
CA ARG A 39 19.15 -3.12 -2.66
C ARG A 39 18.69 -4.33 -1.83
N PRO A 40 17.67 -4.18 -0.97
CA PRO A 40 17.22 -5.25 -0.10
C PRO A 40 16.52 -6.37 -0.87
N ASN A 41 16.69 -7.62 -0.44
CA ASN A 41 15.83 -8.73 -0.88
C ASN A 41 14.56 -8.74 -0.03
N ALA A 42 13.39 -8.53 -0.64
CA ALA A 42 12.12 -8.52 0.09
C ALA A 42 11.75 -9.87 0.72
N ASN A 43 12.41 -10.96 0.33
CA ASN A 43 12.17 -12.29 0.88
C ASN A 43 13.07 -12.61 2.08
N ASN A 44 14.04 -11.75 2.42
CA ASN A 44 14.97 -11.99 3.52
C ASN A 44 14.43 -11.57 4.90
N PHE A 45 13.15 -11.18 5.00
CA PHE A 45 12.54 -10.91 6.30
C PHE A 45 12.33 -12.22 7.06
N LYS A 46 13.07 -12.39 8.16
CA LYS A 46 12.81 -13.46 9.11
C LYS A 46 11.61 -13.05 9.97
N ALA A 47 10.45 -13.64 9.71
CA ALA A 47 9.32 -13.51 10.61
C ALA A 47 9.57 -14.27 11.92
N HIS A 48 9.02 -13.76 13.02
CA HIS A 48 8.92 -14.52 14.27
C HIS A 48 7.96 -15.71 14.11
N ARG A 49 7.98 -16.65 15.06
CA ARG A 49 7.00 -17.76 15.09
C ARG A 49 5.60 -17.17 15.06
N ARG A 50 4.81 -17.58 14.07
CA ARG A 50 3.44 -17.12 13.87
C ARG A 50 2.49 -17.97 14.68
N PRO A 51 1.66 -17.40 15.58
CA PRO A 51 0.58 -18.15 16.18
C PRO A 51 -0.42 -18.56 15.11
N THR A 52 -0.98 -19.76 15.26
CA THR A 52 -1.93 -20.36 14.35
C THR A 52 -3.36 -19.98 14.74
N PRO A 53 -4.32 -19.98 13.80
CA PRO A 53 -5.73 -19.83 14.12
C PRO A 53 -6.21 -20.75 15.26
N ALA A 54 -5.70 -21.99 15.29
CA ALA A 54 -6.05 -22.96 16.33
C ALA A 54 -5.54 -22.55 17.73
N GLU A 55 -4.38 -21.87 17.82
CA GLU A 55 -3.86 -21.36 19.10
C GLU A 55 -4.75 -20.22 19.62
N PHE A 56 -5.21 -19.31 18.75
CA PHE A 56 -6.15 -18.26 19.12
C PHE A 56 -7.52 -18.81 19.54
N GLU A 57 -8.04 -19.80 18.80
CA GLU A 57 -9.30 -20.47 19.14
C GLU A 57 -9.20 -21.19 20.48
N ALA A 58 -8.10 -21.94 20.72
CA ALA A 58 -7.86 -22.63 21.98
C ALA A 58 -7.76 -21.68 23.19
N ALA A 59 -7.24 -20.47 22.97
CA ALA A 59 -7.17 -19.42 23.99
C ALA A 59 -8.50 -18.64 24.17
N GLY A 60 -9.51 -18.87 23.32
CA GLY A 60 -10.79 -18.19 23.39
C GLY A 60 -10.78 -16.76 22.83
N VAL A 61 -9.82 -16.43 21.96
CA VAL A 61 -9.76 -15.13 21.29
C VAL A 61 -10.84 -15.05 20.20
N ILE A 62 -11.67 -14.02 20.23
CA ILE A 62 -12.78 -13.80 19.29
C ILE A 62 -12.34 -12.78 18.24
N GLY A 63 -12.38 -13.14 16.96
CA GLY A 63 -12.16 -12.14 15.90
C GLY A 63 -11.08 -12.44 14.89
N GLY A 64 -10.48 -13.63 14.93
CA GLY A 64 -9.40 -13.96 14.00
C GLY A 64 -8.04 -13.52 14.52
N TYR A 65 -7.07 -13.48 13.61
CA TYR A 65 -5.64 -13.40 13.92
C TYR A 65 -4.92 -12.54 12.88
N MET A 66 -4.04 -11.62 13.29
CA MET A 66 -2.98 -11.12 12.44
C MET A 66 -1.75 -11.99 12.72
N THR A 67 -1.22 -12.65 11.68
CA THR A 67 -0.39 -13.85 11.85
C THR A 67 0.98 -13.61 12.51
N ASP A 68 1.37 -12.38 12.79
CA ASP A 68 2.76 -12.00 13.02
C ASP A 68 2.98 -10.90 14.07
N LEU A 69 1.91 -10.32 14.64
CA LEU A 69 2.03 -9.12 15.50
C LEU A 69 1.58 -9.32 16.95
N GLU A 70 0.77 -10.33 17.25
CA GLU A 70 0.22 -10.55 18.59
C GLU A 70 0.11 -12.03 18.98
N THR A 71 0.42 -12.35 20.24
CA THR A 71 0.15 -13.63 20.89
C THR A 71 -1.30 -13.69 21.40
N PRO A 72 -1.87 -14.88 21.64
CA PRO A 72 -3.20 -14.99 22.24
C PRO A 72 -3.33 -14.26 23.58
N GLU A 73 -2.28 -14.28 24.40
CA GLU A 73 -2.24 -13.57 25.69
C GLU A 73 -2.28 -12.05 25.53
N GLU A 74 -1.55 -11.51 24.54
CA GLU A 74 -1.57 -10.07 24.21
C GLU A 74 -2.95 -9.64 23.69
N ALA A 75 -3.59 -10.48 22.87
CA ALA A 75 -4.93 -10.23 22.36
C ALA A 75 -5.97 -10.17 23.49
N LEU A 76 -5.93 -11.11 24.45
CA LEU A 76 -6.81 -11.11 25.61
C LEU A 76 -6.57 -9.90 26.52
N THR A 77 -5.30 -9.53 26.74
CA THR A 77 -4.93 -8.34 27.52
C THR A 77 -5.51 -7.07 26.90
N LEU A 78 -5.48 -6.95 25.56
CA LEU A 78 -6.09 -5.82 24.86
C LEU A 78 -7.61 -5.78 25.06
N TYR A 79 -8.29 -6.92 25.04
CA TYR A 79 -9.73 -6.96 25.32
C TYR A 79 -10.07 -6.52 26.73
N GLU A 80 -9.34 -6.99 27.73
CA GLU A 80 -9.55 -6.56 29.12
C GLU A 80 -9.39 -5.04 29.26
N TYR A 81 -8.38 -4.47 28.59
CA TYR A 81 -8.20 -3.02 28.53
C TYR A 81 -9.38 -2.32 27.85
N CYS A 82 -9.83 -2.81 26.69
CA CYS A 82 -10.93 -2.20 25.94
C CYS A 82 -12.25 -2.25 26.71
N GLU A 83 -12.58 -3.37 27.35
CA GLU A 83 -13.78 -3.50 28.19
C GLU A 83 -13.79 -2.53 29.37
N LYS A 84 -12.61 -2.24 29.93
CA LYS A 84 -12.46 -1.30 31.03
C LYS A 84 -12.51 0.17 30.58
N GLU A 85 -11.84 0.49 29.48
CA GLU A 85 -11.68 1.87 29.00
C GLU A 85 -12.91 2.38 28.25
N PHE A 86 -13.63 1.50 27.55
CA PHE A 86 -14.72 1.88 26.65
C PHE A 86 -16.06 1.28 27.13
N PRO A 87 -16.90 2.04 27.86
CA PRO A 87 -18.21 1.56 28.30
C PRO A 87 -19.10 1.12 27.13
N GLY A 88 -19.65 -0.10 27.21
CA GLY A 88 -20.49 -0.67 26.16
C GLY A 88 -19.72 -1.23 24.96
N TRP A 89 -18.40 -1.41 25.10
CA TRP A 89 -17.60 -2.10 24.11
C TRP A 89 -17.88 -3.61 24.15
N ASP A 90 -18.26 -4.16 22.99
CA ASP A 90 -18.51 -5.59 22.79
C ASP A 90 -17.53 -6.14 21.77
N LYS A 91 -16.89 -7.28 22.06
CA LYS A 91 -15.92 -7.93 21.17
C LYS A 91 -16.49 -8.15 19.77
N GLY A 92 -15.88 -7.52 18.77
CA GLY A 92 -16.24 -7.68 17.37
C GLY A 92 -15.87 -9.06 16.82
N TYR A 93 -16.77 -9.67 16.04
CA TYR A 93 -16.61 -11.04 15.52
C TYR A 93 -15.42 -11.26 14.58
N ALA A 94 -14.78 -10.19 14.10
CA ALA A 94 -13.60 -10.22 13.24
C ALA A 94 -12.45 -9.37 13.80
N GLY A 95 -12.44 -9.08 15.11
CA GLY A 95 -11.26 -8.57 15.81
C GLY A 95 -10.95 -7.09 15.57
N ALA A 96 -11.65 -6.45 14.64
CA ALA A 96 -11.52 -5.04 14.26
C ALA A 96 -12.29 -4.09 15.21
N GLY A 97 -12.12 -4.32 16.51
CA GLY A 97 -12.69 -3.50 17.58
C GLY A 97 -14.06 -3.95 18.05
N ASP A 98 -14.91 -2.98 18.40
CA ASP A 98 -16.28 -3.28 18.79
C ASP A 98 -17.12 -3.80 17.60
N LEU A 99 -18.34 -4.28 17.87
CA LEU A 99 -19.26 -4.76 16.81
C LEU A 99 -19.47 -3.73 15.69
N ARG A 100 -19.60 -2.45 16.03
CA ARG A 100 -19.83 -1.37 15.05
C ARG A 100 -18.60 -1.14 14.17
N SER A 101 -17.42 -1.06 14.79
CA SER A 101 -16.15 -0.86 14.10
C SER A 101 -15.83 -2.06 13.22
N THR A 102 -16.13 -3.27 13.68
CA THR A 102 -15.99 -4.50 12.90
C THR A 102 -16.92 -4.54 11.68
N ALA A 103 -18.17 -4.10 11.82
CA ALA A 103 -19.09 -4.01 10.69
C ALA A 103 -18.61 -2.99 9.65
N LEU A 104 -18.15 -1.83 10.10
CA LEU A 104 -17.60 -0.78 9.23
C LEU A 104 -16.31 -1.24 8.55
N ASP A 105 -15.43 -1.90 9.29
CA ASP A 105 -14.20 -2.51 8.81
C ASP A 105 -14.48 -3.44 7.64
N ASN A 106 -15.38 -4.41 7.82
CA ASN A 106 -15.76 -5.33 6.75
C ASN A 106 -16.43 -4.65 5.54
N ALA A 107 -17.12 -3.53 5.73
CA ALA A 107 -17.66 -2.75 4.61
C ALA A 107 -16.56 -2.06 3.79
N CYS A 108 -15.46 -1.66 4.43
CA CYS A 108 -14.30 -1.03 3.78
C CYS A 108 -13.34 -2.03 3.12
N LYS A 109 -13.52 -3.34 3.34
CA LYS A 109 -12.67 -4.41 2.80
C LYS A 109 -12.90 -4.75 1.32
N PHE A 110 -13.82 -4.06 0.63
CA PHE A 110 -14.06 -4.32 -0.79
C PHE A 110 -12.81 -3.99 -1.62
N MET A 111 -12.23 -5.01 -2.28
CA MET A 111 -11.03 -4.90 -3.13
C MET A 111 -9.74 -4.45 -2.38
N MET A 112 -9.74 -4.44 -1.05
CA MET A 112 -8.63 -3.96 -0.21
C MET A 112 -7.26 -4.58 -0.59
N MET A 113 -6.16 -3.84 -0.38
CA MET A 113 -4.78 -4.30 -0.66
C MET A 113 -4.58 -4.84 -2.09
N GLY A 114 -5.41 -4.41 -3.05
CA GLY A 114 -5.32 -4.93 -4.40
C GLY A 114 -5.78 -6.38 -4.53
N MET A 115 -6.62 -6.91 -3.63
CA MET A 115 -7.09 -8.30 -3.66
C MET A 115 -8.46 -8.44 -4.33
N TRP A 116 -8.66 -9.48 -5.15
CA TRP A 116 -9.99 -9.79 -5.67
C TRP A 116 -10.91 -10.27 -4.54
N PRO A 117 -12.20 -9.85 -4.50
CA PRO A 117 -13.14 -10.38 -3.54
C PRO A 117 -13.32 -11.88 -3.76
N GLY A 118 -13.43 -12.62 -2.67
CA GLY A 118 -13.76 -14.04 -2.70
C GLY A 118 -15.12 -14.22 -3.38
N GLU A 119 -16.19 -13.81 -2.71
CA GLU A 119 -17.56 -13.90 -3.24
C GLU A 119 -18.23 -12.53 -3.36
N ILE A 120 -19.02 -12.34 -4.41
CA ILE A 120 -19.80 -11.12 -4.65
C ILE A 120 -21.19 -11.50 -5.20
N MET A 121 -22.20 -10.74 -4.79
CA MET A 121 -23.54 -10.82 -5.34
C MET A 121 -23.59 -10.03 -6.65
N GLN A 122 -23.89 -10.71 -7.76
CA GLN A 122 -24.04 -10.09 -9.08
C GLN A 122 -25.25 -10.70 -9.79
N GLY A 123 -26.18 -9.86 -10.26
CA GLY A 123 -27.37 -10.31 -10.99
C GLY A 123 -28.22 -11.34 -10.22
N GLY A 124 -28.28 -11.23 -8.89
CA GLY A 124 -29.00 -12.17 -8.02
C GLY A 124 -28.28 -13.49 -7.73
N LYS A 125 -27.04 -13.67 -8.18
CA LYS A 125 -26.23 -14.87 -7.91
C LYS A 125 -24.99 -14.52 -7.11
N LYS A 126 -24.60 -15.43 -6.22
CA LYS A 126 -23.32 -15.37 -5.52
C LYS A 126 -22.25 -15.99 -6.42
N ILE A 127 -21.23 -15.22 -6.80
CA ILE A 127 -20.15 -15.65 -7.69
C ILE A 127 -18.83 -15.53 -6.95
N ASN A 128 -17.97 -16.57 -7.05
CA ASN A 128 -16.62 -16.50 -6.53
C ASN A 128 -15.66 -15.93 -7.59
N ILE A 129 -15.36 -14.63 -7.51
CA ILE A 129 -14.53 -13.95 -8.52
C ILE A 129 -13.08 -14.37 -8.42
N GLN A 130 -12.51 -14.42 -7.22
CA GLN A 130 -11.11 -14.78 -7.04
C GLN A 130 -10.81 -16.18 -7.62
N LYS A 131 -11.68 -17.16 -7.36
CA LYS A 131 -11.55 -18.52 -7.93
C LYS A 131 -11.66 -18.53 -9.44
N ALA A 132 -12.58 -17.74 -10.02
CA ALA A 132 -12.72 -17.65 -11.48
C ALA A 132 -11.46 -17.07 -12.14
N ILE A 133 -10.86 -16.05 -11.53
CA ILE A 133 -9.63 -15.42 -12.02
C ILE A 133 -8.44 -16.37 -11.92
N LEU A 134 -8.29 -17.06 -10.79
CA LEU A 134 -7.26 -18.08 -10.61
C LEU A 134 -7.41 -19.22 -11.64
N ALA A 135 -8.65 -19.65 -11.90
CA ALA A 135 -8.93 -20.69 -12.91
C ALA A 135 -8.59 -20.24 -14.35
N ALA A 136 -8.66 -18.94 -14.63
CA ALA A 136 -8.23 -18.33 -15.88
C ALA A 136 -6.71 -18.10 -15.97
N GLY A 137 -5.93 -18.49 -14.95
CA GLY A 137 -4.48 -18.29 -14.88
C GLY A 137 -4.04 -16.92 -14.36
N GLY A 138 -4.97 -16.13 -13.80
CA GLY A 138 -4.66 -14.88 -13.11
C GLY A 138 -4.12 -15.10 -11.69
N THR A 139 -3.89 -13.99 -10.97
CA THR A 139 -3.41 -13.97 -9.59
C THR A 139 -4.52 -13.64 -8.60
N GLY A 140 -4.31 -13.96 -7.31
CA GLY A 140 -5.25 -13.61 -6.23
C GLY A 140 -5.36 -12.10 -5.96
N THR A 141 -4.41 -11.32 -6.48
CA THR A 141 -4.37 -9.86 -6.47
C THR A 141 -4.57 -9.28 -7.87
N TYR A 142 -5.15 -8.09 -7.96
CA TYR A 142 -5.28 -7.28 -9.16
C TYR A 142 -4.22 -6.17 -9.26
N SER A 143 -3.44 -5.95 -8.19
CA SER A 143 -2.26 -5.10 -8.21
C SER A 143 -1.17 -5.76 -9.08
N SER A 144 -1.00 -5.27 -10.30
CA SER A 144 0.02 -5.72 -11.24
C SER A 144 1.13 -4.68 -11.38
N PHE A 145 2.33 -5.12 -11.77
CA PHE A 145 3.47 -4.22 -11.98
C PHE A 145 3.20 -3.18 -13.07
N LEU A 146 2.45 -3.56 -14.11
CA LEU A 146 2.07 -2.68 -15.22
C LEU A 146 0.73 -1.96 -15.01
N GLY A 147 0.07 -2.19 -13.87
CA GLY A 147 -1.29 -1.73 -13.62
C GLY A 147 -2.35 -2.39 -14.52
N PRO A 148 -3.64 -2.05 -14.30
CA PRO A 148 -4.74 -2.53 -15.13
C PRO A 148 -4.61 -2.01 -16.57
N GLN A 149 -4.85 -2.89 -17.55
CA GLN A 149 -4.84 -2.58 -18.97
C GLN A 149 -6.28 -2.67 -19.51
N ALA A 150 -7.03 -1.56 -19.53
CA ALA A 150 -8.33 -1.55 -20.19
C ALA A 150 -8.20 -1.12 -21.65
N ALA A 151 -8.98 -1.73 -22.54
CA ALA A 151 -8.96 -1.40 -23.98
C ALA A 151 -9.25 0.08 -24.27
N THR A 152 -10.03 0.75 -23.41
CA THR A 152 -10.34 2.18 -23.48
C THR A 152 -9.38 3.07 -22.68
N THR A 153 -8.51 2.49 -21.85
CA THR A 153 -7.46 3.21 -21.09
C THR A 153 -6.07 2.90 -21.64
N LEU A 154 -5.98 2.31 -22.84
CA LEU A 154 -4.74 2.23 -23.58
C LEU A 154 -4.14 3.64 -23.71
N ARG A 155 -2.80 3.70 -23.68
CA ARG A 155 -2.04 4.94 -23.79
C ARG A 155 -2.66 5.85 -24.86
N PRO A 156 -2.98 7.12 -24.59
CA PRO A 156 -3.58 8.02 -25.58
C PRO A 156 -2.86 8.03 -26.94
N GLN A 157 -1.54 7.76 -26.93
CA GLN A 157 -0.69 7.63 -28.11
C GLN A 157 -1.12 6.50 -29.05
N ASN A 158 -1.73 5.42 -28.54
CA ASN A 158 -2.29 4.33 -29.36
C ASN A 158 -3.48 4.81 -30.22
N PHE A 159 -4.10 5.93 -29.84
CA PHE A 159 -5.18 6.58 -30.59
C PHE A 159 -4.68 7.82 -31.35
N GLY A 160 -3.36 7.98 -31.50
CA GLY A 160 -2.74 9.11 -32.21
C GLY A 160 -2.71 10.42 -31.42
N ALA A 161 -3.10 10.42 -30.15
CA ALA A 161 -3.00 11.63 -29.33
C ALA A 161 -1.53 11.99 -29.08
N PRO A 162 -1.11 13.26 -29.24
CA PRO A 162 0.25 13.67 -28.99
C PRO A 162 0.62 13.49 -27.52
N LYS A 163 1.91 13.26 -27.25
CA LYS A 163 2.42 13.27 -25.88
C LYS A 163 2.36 14.69 -25.33
N TRP A 164 1.86 14.84 -24.11
CA TRP A 164 1.98 16.09 -23.37
C TRP A 164 3.46 16.37 -23.08
N ASN A 165 3.92 17.57 -23.43
CA ASN A 165 5.29 18.03 -23.20
C ASN A 165 5.24 19.39 -22.50
N GLY A 166 5.18 19.38 -21.16
CA GLY A 166 5.37 20.56 -20.32
C GLY A 166 6.72 20.55 -19.62
N THR A 167 7.04 21.62 -18.90
CA THR A 167 8.22 21.64 -18.01
C THR A 167 8.05 20.61 -16.88
N PRO A 168 9.13 20.20 -16.18
CA PRO A 168 9.01 19.32 -15.01
C PRO A 168 8.02 19.83 -13.97
N GLU A 169 7.99 21.13 -13.72
CA GLU A 169 7.09 21.79 -12.76
C GLU A 169 5.62 21.73 -13.21
N GLU A 170 5.36 21.97 -14.50
CA GLU A 170 4.02 21.84 -15.08
C GLU A 170 3.53 20.40 -15.00
N ASN A 171 4.36 19.45 -15.41
CA ASN A 171 4.02 18.02 -15.37
C ASN A 171 3.72 17.58 -13.93
N LEU A 172 4.51 18.03 -12.96
CA LEU A 172 4.25 17.74 -11.55
C LEU A 172 2.94 18.37 -11.07
N ARG A 173 2.61 19.62 -11.47
CA ARG A 173 1.31 20.23 -11.14
C ARG A 173 0.14 19.43 -11.72
N THR A 174 0.25 18.95 -12.96
CA THR A 174 -0.77 18.10 -13.59
C THR A 174 -0.97 16.81 -12.81
N LEU A 175 0.13 16.12 -12.46
CA LEU A 175 0.08 14.87 -11.70
C LEU A 175 -0.47 15.09 -10.29
N ARG A 176 -0.05 16.17 -9.61
CA ARG A 176 -0.61 16.57 -8.30
C ARG A 176 -2.12 16.75 -8.37
N SER A 177 -2.63 17.45 -9.39
CA SER A 177 -4.07 17.64 -9.58
C SER A 177 -4.80 16.30 -9.68
N ALA A 178 -4.27 15.35 -10.47
CA ALA A 178 -4.85 14.02 -10.61
C ALA A 178 -4.87 13.23 -9.29
N PHE A 179 -3.75 13.20 -8.55
CA PHE A 179 -3.67 12.47 -7.28
C PHE A 179 -4.52 13.11 -6.18
N ARG A 180 -4.59 14.44 -6.11
CA ARG A 180 -5.48 15.15 -5.18
C ARG A 180 -6.95 14.85 -5.47
N PHE A 181 -7.34 14.77 -6.75
CA PHE A 181 -8.67 14.36 -7.15
C PHE A 181 -9.00 12.93 -6.69
N LEU A 182 -8.01 12.03 -6.73
CA LEU A 182 -8.11 10.64 -6.26
C LEU A 182 -7.99 10.49 -4.73
N GLY A 183 -7.94 11.60 -3.97
CA GLY A 183 -7.96 11.57 -2.51
C GLY A 183 -6.59 11.53 -1.83
N ALA A 184 -5.49 11.63 -2.57
CA ALA A 184 -4.17 11.81 -1.97
C ALA A 184 -4.05 13.17 -1.27
N ASP A 185 -3.23 13.24 -0.22
CA ASP A 185 -2.93 14.48 0.47
C ASP A 185 -1.65 15.12 -0.10
N ASP A 186 -0.48 14.71 0.37
CA ASP A 186 0.78 15.21 -0.18
C ASP A 186 1.16 14.44 -1.44
N VAL A 187 1.69 15.15 -2.44
CA VAL A 187 2.17 14.56 -3.70
C VAL A 187 3.49 15.22 -4.08
N GLY A 188 4.53 14.40 -4.19
CA GLY A 188 5.90 14.81 -4.49
C GLY A 188 6.51 13.96 -5.59
N ALA A 189 7.65 14.42 -6.09
CA ALA A 189 8.49 13.67 -7.00
C ALA A 189 9.94 13.71 -6.52
N ALA A 190 10.66 12.61 -6.75
CA ALA A 190 12.10 12.54 -6.56
C ALA A 190 12.76 11.96 -7.81
N GLU A 191 13.98 12.38 -8.09
CA GLU A 191 14.78 11.79 -9.17
C GLU A 191 15.25 10.38 -8.78
N LEU A 192 15.29 9.50 -9.77
CA LEU A 192 15.87 8.16 -9.69
C LEU A 192 17.26 8.16 -10.33
N ASP A 193 18.24 7.79 -9.53
CA ASP A 193 19.65 7.66 -9.85
C ASP A 193 20.23 6.37 -9.25
N GLU A 194 21.54 6.18 -9.38
CA GLU A 194 22.26 5.01 -8.87
C GLU A 194 22.16 4.84 -7.34
N ASP A 195 21.91 5.92 -6.61
CA ASP A 195 21.80 5.90 -5.15
C ASP A 195 20.36 5.66 -4.70
N THR A 196 19.42 6.43 -5.22
CA THR A 196 18.00 6.36 -4.85
C THR A 196 17.34 5.06 -5.27
N ILE A 197 17.80 4.42 -6.37
CA ILE A 197 17.33 3.08 -6.75
C ILE A 197 17.68 2.01 -5.69
N LYS A 198 18.67 2.27 -4.81
CA LYS A 198 19.04 1.37 -3.70
C LYS A 198 17.92 1.21 -2.67
N LEU A 199 16.99 2.17 -2.62
CA LEU A 199 15.80 2.12 -1.75
C LEU A 199 14.75 1.10 -2.22
N PHE A 200 14.88 0.58 -3.45
CA PHE A 200 13.95 -0.37 -4.03
C PHE A 200 14.45 -1.80 -3.78
N HIS A 201 13.52 -2.70 -3.48
CA HIS A 201 13.86 -4.13 -3.39
C HIS A 201 14.52 -4.62 -4.69
N ARG A 202 15.55 -5.47 -4.58
CA ARG A 202 16.15 -6.17 -5.74
C ARG A 202 15.31 -7.35 -6.20
N ILE A 203 14.63 -8.00 -5.26
CA ILE A 203 13.82 -9.20 -5.47
C ILE A 203 12.52 -8.98 -4.72
N LYS A 204 11.39 -9.25 -5.37
CA LYS A 204 10.06 -9.26 -4.78
C LYS A 204 9.36 -10.55 -5.14
N GLY A 205 9.02 -11.36 -4.13
CA GLY A 205 8.28 -12.61 -4.32
C GLY A 205 6.96 -12.67 -3.56
N ALA A 206 6.29 -13.81 -3.70
CA ALA A 206 5.11 -14.15 -2.90
C ALA A 206 5.41 -14.16 -1.38
N GLY A 207 6.69 -14.27 -1.01
CA GLY A 207 7.18 -14.12 0.35
C GLY A 207 7.62 -12.71 0.75
N SER A 208 7.10 -11.67 0.13
CA SER A 208 7.32 -10.29 0.61
C SER A 208 6.18 -9.84 1.52
N GLY A 209 6.47 -8.95 2.48
CA GLY A 209 5.49 -8.44 3.44
C GLY A 209 4.93 -9.54 4.37
N MET A 210 3.61 -9.55 4.56
CA MET A 210 2.90 -10.50 5.45
C MET A 210 3.10 -11.98 5.07
N GLY A 211 3.58 -12.29 3.86
CA GLY A 211 3.90 -13.66 3.42
C GLY A 211 5.32 -14.13 3.74
N ALA A 212 6.19 -13.23 4.22
CA ALA A 212 7.61 -13.52 4.40
C ALA A 212 7.91 -14.55 5.49
N GLY A 213 8.72 -15.55 5.15
CA GLY A 213 9.11 -16.62 6.07
C GLY A 213 8.06 -17.73 6.22
N THR A 214 7.05 -17.78 5.35
CA THR A 214 6.11 -18.92 5.27
C THR A 214 6.65 -20.01 4.31
N PRO A 215 6.31 -21.29 4.49
CA PRO A 215 6.70 -22.33 3.54
C PRO A 215 6.26 -22.00 2.11
N GLY A 216 7.18 -22.03 1.15
CA GLY A 216 6.92 -21.64 -0.25
C GLY A 216 7.16 -20.16 -0.58
N SER A 217 7.61 -19.37 0.39
CA SER A 217 7.89 -17.93 0.23
C SER A 217 9.32 -17.62 -0.28
N GLU A 218 10.10 -18.65 -0.62
CA GLU A 218 11.56 -18.58 -0.85
C GLU A 218 11.94 -18.03 -2.25
N GLY A 219 10.99 -17.94 -3.18
CA GLY A 219 11.20 -17.42 -4.53
C GLY A 219 10.77 -15.96 -4.70
N GLY A 220 11.21 -15.30 -5.77
CA GLY A 220 10.74 -13.96 -6.11
C GLY A 220 11.25 -13.46 -7.45
N LYS A 221 10.51 -12.54 -8.06
CA LYS A 221 10.90 -11.91 -9.32
C LYS A 221 11.95 -10.83 -9.06
N GLN A 222 12.95 -10.76 -9.92
CA GLN A 222 13.96 -9.71 -9.90
C GLN A 222 13.33 -8.37 -10.29
N ILE A 223 13.73 -7.28 -9.67
CA ILE A 223 13.39 -5.93 -10.11
C ILE A 223 14.65 -5.36 -10.75
N VAL A 224 14.65 -5.19 -12.08
CA VAL A 224 15.84 -4.77 -12.84
C VAL A 224 15.58 -3.45 -13.57
N VAL A 225 16.65 -2.71 -13.80
CA VAL A 225 16.65 -1.51 -14.64
C VAL A 225 17.34 -1.87 -15.95
N GLU A 226 16.67 -1.66 -17.08
CA GLU A 226 17.19 -2.01 -18.41
C GLU A 226 17.00 -0.86 -19.40
N ASP A 227 17.86 -0.80 -20.42
CA ASP A 227 17.72 0.15 -21.52
C ASP A 227 16.66 -0.34 -22.52
N VAL A 228 15.40 -0.13 -22.15
CA VAL A 228 14.21 -0.53 -22.91
C VAL A 228 13.20 0.60 -22.99
N ASP A 229 12.34 0.58 -23.99
CA ASP A 229 11.38 1.66 -24.18
C ASP A 229 10.18 1.63 -23.24
N GLU A 230 9.77 0.43 -22.81
CA GLU A 230 8.59 0.24 -21.98
C GLU A 230 8.87 -0.73 -20.84
N ALA A 231 8.22 -0.49 -19.71
CA ALA A 231 8.23 -1.42 -18.61
C ALA A 231 7.54 -2.72 -19.03
N TYR A 232 8.08 -3.86 -18.60
CA TYR A 232 7.47 -5.16 -18.86
C TYR A 232 7.70 -6.11 -17.69
N GLU A 233 6.93 -7.19 -17.69
CA GLU A 233 7.01 -8.25 -16.69
C GLU A 233 7.17 -9.60 -17.41
N THR A 234 7.98 -10.46 -16.83
CA THR A 234 8.15 -11.86 -17.26
C THR A 234 7.85 -12.79 -16.08
N ALA A 235 8.04 -14.10 -16.28
CA ALA A 235 8.00 -15.06 -15.17
C ALA A 235 9.04 -14.72 -14.07
N ASP A 236 10.19 -14.17 -14.44
CA ASP A 236 11.35 -14.07 -13.54
C ASP A 236 11.72 -12.64 -13.13
N LYS A 237 11.26 -11.62 -13.86
CA LYS A 237 11.62 -10.23 -13.60
C LYS A 237 10.53 -9.20 -13.90
N TYR A 238 10.56 -8.12 -13.13
CA TYR A 238 9.95 -6.81 -13.38
C TYR A 238 11.02 -5.88 -13.94
N VAL A 239 10.75 -5.23 -15.07
CA VAL A 239 11.72 -4.35 -15.74
C VAL A 239 11.27 -2.90 -15.71
N ILE A 240 12.12 -2.05 -15.14
CA ILE A 240 11.98 -0.59 -15.14
C ILE A 240 12.88 -0.03 -16.26
N PRO A 241 12.35 0.74 -17.21
CA PRO A 241 13.17 1.45 -18.19
C PRO A 241 14.20 2.38 -17.55
N SER A 242 15.44 2.37 -18.04
CA SER A 242 16.51 3.29 -17.64
C SER A 242 16.12 4.77 -17.78
N LYS A 243 15.23 5.08 -18.73
CA LYS A 243 14.68 6.43 -18.96
C LYS A 243 13.63 6.88 -17.93
N CYS A 244 13.19 6.00 -17.02
CA CYS A 244 12.31 6.36 -15.91
C CYS A 244 13.12 7.07 -14.81
N LYS A 245 13.26 8.39 -14.95
CA LYS A 245 14.08 9.23 -14.05
C LYS A 245 13.37 9.76 -12.82
N TYR A 246 12.07 9.52 -12.66
CA TYR A 246 11.31 10.09 -11.55
C TYR A 246 10.42 9.05 -10.89
N ILE A 247 10.35 9.11 -9.56
CA ILE A 247 9.34 8.44 -8.75
C ILE A 247 8.36 9.49 -8.24
N LEU A 248 7.07 9.19 -8.32
CA LEU A 248 6.02 9.95 -7.64
C LEU A 248 5.72 9.30 -6.30
N THR A 249 5.71 10.10 -5.25
CA THR A 249 5.32 9.69 -3.90
C THR A 249 4.06 10.45 -3.52
N PHE A 250 3.11 9.76 -2.91
CA PHE A 250 1.90 10.39 -2.40
C PHE A 250 1.56 9.85 -1.01
N THR A 251 0.79 10.63 -0.24
CA THR A 251 0.27 10.18 1.05
C THR A 251 -1.25 10.01 0.97
N ALA A 252 -1.76 8.93 1.55
CA ALA A 252 -3.18 8.72 1.80
C ALA A 252 -3.40 8.84 3.31
N ARG A 253 -4.21 9.81 3.74
CA ARG A 253 -4.43 10.05 5.18
C ARG A 253 -5.51 9.14 5.73
N GLN A 254 -5.15 8.39 6.77
CA GLN A 254 -6.12 7.69 7.61
C GLN A 254 -6.98 8.69 8.38
N SER A 255 -8.19 8.26 8.76
CA SER A 255 -9.04 9.04 9.67
C SER A 255 -8.38 9.15 11.04
N PHE A 256 -7.98 10.36 11.42
CA PHE A 256 -7.33 10.63 12.71
C PHE A 256 -8.13 10.09 13.90
N GLU A 257 -9.43 10.40 13.93
CA GLU A 257 -10.33 10.01 15.02
C GLU A 257 -10.57 8.49 15.06
N GLY A 258 -10.54 7.82 13.90
CA GLY A 258 -10.71 6.38 13.81
C GLY A 258 -9.44 5.62 14.20
N THR A 259 -8.27 6.03 13.71
CA THR A 259 -6.99 5.42 14.07
C THR A 259 -6.69 5.58 15.57
N ARG A 260 -7.00 6.74 16.16
CA ARG A 260 -6.80 6.96 17.61
C ARG A 260 -7.73 6.13 18.50
N ARG A 261 -8.89 5.72 17.99
CA ARG A 261 -9.90 4.94 18.74
C ARG A 261 -9.99 3.49 18.28
N GLN A 262 -9.00 3.00 17.55
CA GLN A 262 -8.92 1.60 17.23
C GLN A 262 -8.77 0.81 18.53
N ALA A 263 -9.74 -0.06 18.79
CA ALA A 263 -9.88 -0.80 20.04
C ALA A 263 -10.02 -2.30 19.74
N GLY A 264 -9.19 -2.82 18.85
CA GLY A 264 -9.23 -4.18 18.31
C GLY A 264 -7.85 -4.77 18.11
N ILE A 265 -7.80 -6.10 18.00
CA ILE A 265 -6.55 -6.85 17.81
C ILE A 265 -6.10 -6.88 16.34
N THR A 266 -6.97 -6.51 15.40
CA THR A 266 -6.63 -6.37 13.98
C THR A 266 -6.69 -4.90 13.55
N GLU A 267 -6.21 -4.63 12.33
CA GLU A 267 -6.41 -3.37 11.61
C GLU A 267 -7.91 -3.00 11.53
N SER A 268 -8.21 -1.71 11.44
CA SER A 268 -9.57 -1.18 11.36
C SER A 268 -9.87 -0.53 10.01
N PHE A 269 -11.12 -0.11 9.83
CA PHE A 269 -11.62 0.51 8.60
C PHE A 269 -10.76 1.69 8.10
N THR A 270 -10.08 2.41 9.00
CA THR A 270 -9.23 3.56 8.63
C THR A 270 -8.00 3.15 7.84
N VAL A 271 -7.48 1.96 8.13
CA VAL A 271 -6.32 1.38 7.44
C VAL A 271 -6.76 0.88 6.08
N TRP A 272 -7.80 0.05 6.04
CA TRP A 272 -8.27 -0.58 4.80
C TRP A 272 -8.79 0.41 3.78
N TYR A 273 -9.45 1.48 4.22
CA TYR A 273 -9.87 2.56 3.32
C TYR A 273 -8.69 3.22 2.60
N CYS A 274 -7.53 3.36 3.25
CA CYS A 274 -6.35 3.96 2.63
C CYS A 274 -5.58 3.00 1.70
N TYR A 275 -5.86 1.69 1.76
CA TYR A 275 -5.29 0.69 0.86
C TYR A 275 -6.12 0.43 -0.40
N ALA A 276 -7.38 0.88 -0.41
CA ALA A 276 -8.30 0.77 -1.55
C ALA A 276 -8.03 1.87 -2.58
#